data_AF-A0A7S7QFR9-F1
#
_entry.id   AF-A0A7S7QFR9-F1
#
_cell.length_a   1.000
_cell.length_b   1.000
_cell.length_c   1.000
_cell.angle_alpha   90.00
_cell.angle_beta   90.00
_cell.angle_gamma   90.00
#
_symmetry.space_group_name_H-M   'P 1'
#
loop_
_entity.id
_entity.type
_entity.pdbx_description
1 polymer ?
#
loop_
_entity_poly.entity_id
_entity_poly.type
_entity_poly.pdbx_seq_one_letter_code
_entity_poly.pdbx_strand_id
1 'polypeptide(L)'
;MDDAHQGWRDAPQEITKPVEATAHTKFFLRGLITNLLNPKAGVFYLSIFPTFIDQARPLLPQIAILLTVYITIATAIHTAVVISANAIRPSIEKRANTMLIRRIMSVLLAVIAIWLFYTTRRTYS
;
A
#
# COMPACT_ATOMS: atom_id res chain seq x y z
N MET A 1 29.10 26.86 7.06
CA MET A 1 28.35 26.47 5.83
C MET A 1 28.58 24.99 5.53
N ASP A 2 28.76 24.14 6.55
CA ASP A 2 29.21 22.73 6.38
C ASP A 2 28.22 21.69 6.96
N ASP A 3 27.11 22.13 7.57
CA ASP A 3 26.23 21.25 8.35
C ASP A 3 25.17 20.52 7.50
N ALA A 4 24.90 21.00 6.28
CA ALA A 4 23.90 20.41 5.38
C ALA A 4 24.33 19.07 4.76
N HIS A 5 25.64 18.79 4.70
CA HIS A 5 26.19 17.56 4.11
C HIS A 5 26.24 16.37 5.08
N GLN A 6 26.13 16.60 6.39
CA GLN A 6 26.20 15.54 7.41
C GLN A 6 24.85 14.84 7.62
N GLY A 7 23.73 15.57 7.50
CA GLY A 7 22.38 14.99 7.66
C GLY A 7 22.02 13.89 6.64
N TRP A 8 22.71 13.83 5.48
CA TRP A 8 22.52 12.77 4.47
C TRP A 8 23.34 11.51 4.75
N ARG A 9 24.37 11.57 5.61
CA ARG A 9 25.23 10.43 5.95
C ARG A 9 24.74 9.64 7.16
N ASP A 10 24.01 10.29 8.07
CA ASP A 10 23.49 9.65 9.30
C ASP A 10 22.11 8.97 9.11
N ALA A 11 21.52 9.10 7.92
CA ALA A 11 20.20 8.55 7.58
C ALA A 11 20.03 7.00 7.60
N PRO A 12 21.06 6.13 7.72
CA PRO A 12 20.80 4.69 7.81
C PRO A 12 20.49 4.16 9.23
N GLN A 13 20.78 4.90 10.31
CA GLN A 13 20.80 4.32 11.66
C GLN A 13 19.50 4.45 12.48
N GLU A 14 18.53 5.28 12.07
CA GLU A 14 17.25 5.39 12.78
C GLU A 14 16.28 4.23 12.57
N ILE A 15 16.54 3.35 11.60
CA ILE A 15 15.64 2.24 11.24
C ILE A 15 15.70 1.09 12.27
N THR A 16 16.72 1.06 13.15
CA THR A 16 17.00 -0.06 14.05
C THR A 16 16.79 0.27 15.54
N LYS A 17 16.05 1.33 15.88
CA LYS A 17 15.65 1.56 17.27
C LYS A 17 14.46 0.65 17.61
N PRO A 18 14.44 -0.02 18.78
CA PRO A 18 13.28 -0.80 19.22
C PRO A 18 12.05 0.09 19.17
N VAL A 19 11.04 -0.34 18.41
CA VAL A 19 9.79 0.40 18.25
C VAL A 19 9.09 0.41 19.61
N GLU A 20 9.14 1.53 20.32
CA GLU A 20 8.35 1.73 21.54
C GLU A 20 6.86 1.49 21.22
N ALA A 21 6.08 0.97 22.17
CA ALA A 21 4.67 0.61 21.95
C ALA A 21 3.82 1.76 21.34
N THR A 22 4.19 3.01 21.61
CA THR A 22 3.60 4.23 21.03
C THR A 22 3.82 4.36 19.51
N ALA A 23 4.94 3.85 19.00
CA ALA A 23 5.27 3.89 17.58
C ALA A 23 4.46 2.87 16.76
N HIS A 24 4.07 1.72 17.32
CA HIS A 24 3.18 0.77 16.64
C HIS A 24 1.81 1.37 16.30
N THR A 25 1.19 2.05 17.27
CA THR A 25 -0.09 2.75 17.05
C THR A 25 0.07 3.84 15.98
N LYS A 26 1.16 4.61 16.02
CA LYS A 26 1.45 5.65 15.02
C LYS A 26 1.60 5.09 13.60
N PHE A 27 2.30 3.97 13.44
CA PHE A 27 2.42 3.30 12.14
C PHE A 27 1.11 2.71 11.65
N PHE A 28 0.34 2.07 12.54
CA PHE A 28 -1.00 1.58 12.22
C PHE A 28 -1.91 2.72 11.77
N LEU A 29 -1.99 3.82 12.52
CA LEU A 29 -2.82 4.97 12.20
C LEU A 29 -2.39 5.60 10.87
N ARG A 30 -1.08 5.69 10.61
CA ARG A 30 -0.57 6.17 9.32
C ARG A 30 -0.98 5.26 8.17
N GLY A 31 -0.91 3.94 8.35
CA GLY A 31 -1.40 2.96 7.38
C GLY A 31 -2.90 3.10 7.14
N LEU A 32 -3.68 3.22 8.21
CA LEU A 32 -5.13 3.41 8.17
C LEU A 32 -5.52 4.70 7.42
N ILE A 33 -4.92 5.83 7.80
CA ILE A 33 -5.16 7.12 7.15
C ILE A 33 -4.77 7.07 5.67
N THR A 34 -3.63 6.46 5.34
CA THR A 34 -3.19 6.32 3.94
C THR A 34 -4.15 5.45 3.12
N ASN A 35 -4.71 4.40 3.73
CA ASN A 35 -5.70 3.54 3.10
C ASN A 35 -7.03 4.29 2.88
N LEU A 36 -7.52 5.01 3.90
CA LEU A 36 -8.75 5.81 3.84
C LEU A 36 -8.65 6.98 2.86
N LEU A 37 -7.49 7.65 2.78
CA LEU A 37 -7.24 8.75 1.85
C LEU A 37 -6.91 8.27 0.43
N ASN A 38 -6.93 6.97 0.14
CA ASN A 38 -6.66 6.47 -1.20
C ASN A 38 -7.88 6.73 -2.11
N PRO A 39 -7.84 7.73 -3.01
CA PRO A 39 -8.99 8.06 -3.85
C PRO A 39 -9.39 6.90 -4.77
N LYS A 40 -8.44 6.02 -5.11
CA LYS A 40 -8.71 4.82 -5.92
C LYS A 40 -9.61 3.83 -5.18
N ALA A 41 -9.41 3.66 -3.87
CA ALA A 41 -10.27 2.81 -3.05
C ALA A 41 -11.69 3.38 -2.99
N GLY A 42 -11.82 4.70 -2.75
CA GLY A 42 -13.12 5.38 -2.75
C GLY A 42 -13.90 5.20 -4.05
N VAL A 43 -13.27 5.43 -5.20
CA VAL A 43 -13.89 5.26 -6.52
C VAL A 43 -14.28 3.79 -6.77
N PHE A 44 -13.42 2.85 -6.39
CA PHE A 44 -13.71 1.41 -6.50
C PHE A 44 -14.95 1.02 -5.68
N TYR A 45 -15.04 1.46 -4.42
CA TYR A 45 -16.21 1.19 -3.59
C TYR A 45 -17.48 1.80 -4.17
N LEU A 46 -17.45 3.07 -4.57
CA LEU A 46 -18.61 3.73 -5.18
C LEU A 46 -19.11 3.02 -6.45
N SER A 47 -18.21 2.38 -7.20
CA SER A 47 -18.55 1.68 -8.44
C SER A 47 -19.09 0.27 -8.18
N ILE A 48 -18.57 -0.43 -7.18
CA ILE A 48 -18.83 -1.86 -6.98
C ILE A 48 -19.87 -2.13 -5.91
N PHE A 49 -19.85 -1.35 -4.82
CA PHE A 49 -20.80 -1.50 -3.72
C PHE A 49 -22.28 -1.50 -4.15
N PRO A 50 -22.76 -0.58 -5.02
CA PRO A 50 -24.15 -0.61 -5.45
C PRO A 50 -24.52 -1.86 -6.26
N THR A 51 -23.57 -2.53 -6.91
CA THR A 51 -23.86 -3.75 -7.69
C THR A 51 -24.16 -4.97 -6.83
N PHE A 52 -23.83 -4.92 -5.53
CA PHE A 52 -24.02 -6.02 -4.59
C PHE A 52 -25.17 -5.80 -3.59
N ILE A 53 -25.89 -4.67 -3.68
CA ILE A 53 -26.98 -4.34 -2.77
C ILE A 53 -28.32 -4.53 -3.46
N ASP A 54 -29.17 -5.35 -2.84
CA ASP A 54 -30.59 -5.44 -3.16
C ASP A 54 -31.35 -4.36 -2.37
N GLN A 55 -31.89 -3.38 -3.08
CA GLN A 55 -32.65 -2.27 -2.49
C GLN A 55 -33.98 -2.71 -1.87
N ALA A 56 -34.50 -3.90 -2.23
CA ALA A 56 -35.75 -4.42 -1.68
C ALA A 56 -35.56 -5.11 -0.32
N ARG A 57 -34.31 -5.28 0.16
CA ARG A 57 -33.98 -5.97 1.41
C ARG A 57 -33.35 -5.02 2.43
N PRO A 58 -33.38 -5.35 3.74
CA PRO A 58 -32.72 -4.54 4.76
C PRO A 58 -31.23 -4.34 4.46
N LEU A 59 -30.77 -3.09 4.58
CA LEU A 59 -29.43 -2.68 4.16
C LEU A 59 -28.33 -3.16 5.11
N LEU A 60 -28.52 -3.01 6.43
CA LEU A 60 -27.52 -3.34 7.45
C LEU A 60 -26.91 -4.76 7.31
N PRO A 61 -27.70 -5.84 7.22
CA PRO A 61 -27.12 -7.18 7.13
C PRO A 61 -26.32 -7.40 5.84
N GLN A 62 -26.73 -6.79 4.72
CA GLN A 62 -25.98 -6.86 3.46
C GLN A 62 -24.62 -6.18 3.60
N ILE A 63 -24.59 -4.96 4.16
CA ILE A 63 -23.36 -4.22 4.43
C ILE A 63 -22.45 -4.99 5.39
N ALA A 64 -23.01 -5.57 6.46
CA ALA A 64 -22.22 -6.33 7.43
C ALA A 64 -21.53 -7.55 6.79
N ILE A 65 -22.25 -8.29 5.94
CA ILE A 65 -21.68 -9.45 5.21
C ILE A 65 -20.59 -8.98 4.24
N LEU A 66 -20.87 -7.96 3.44
CA LEU A 66 -19.92 -7.38 2.47
C LEU A 66 -18.63 -6.91 3.18
N LEU A 67 -18.76 -6.18 4.27
CA LEU A 67 -17.62 -5.72 5.07
C LEU A 67 -16.84 -6.89 5.67
N THR A 68 -17.52 -7.90 6.20
CA THR A 68 -16.87 -9.08 6.78
C THR A 68 -16.05 -9.80 5.73
N VAL A 69 -16.64 -10.12 4.58
CA VAL A 69 -15.96 -10.80 3.46
C VAL A 69 -14.75 -9.96 3.00
N TYR A 70 -14.95 -8.65 2.83
CA TYR A 70 -13.87 -7.75 2.43
C TYR A 70 -12.71 -7.76 3.43
N ILE A 71 -12.98 -7.58 4.73
CA ILE A 71 -11.96 -7.53 5.78
C ILE A 71 -11.22 -8.87 5.85
N THR A 72 -11.91 -10.00 5.78
CA THR A 72 -11.30 -11.33 5.81
C THR A 72 -10.34 -11.52 4.64
N ILE A 73 -10.78 -11.25 3.42
CA ILE A 73 -9.96 -11.42 2.21
C ILE A 73 -8.76 -10.45 2.24
N ALA A 74 -9.02 -9.17 2.55
CA ALA A 74 -7.97 -8.17 2.64
C ALA A 74 -6.90 -8.56 3.67
N THR A 75 -7.32 -8.97 4.87
CA THR A 75 -6.41 -9.38 5.95
C THR A 75 -5.60 -10.61 5.56
N ALA A 76 -6.24 -11.62 4.95
CA ALA A 76 -5.56 -12.82 4.49
C ALA A 76 -4.47 -12.50 3.45
N ILE A 77 -4.79 -11.68 2.45
CA ILE A 77 -3.83 -11.26 1.42
C ILE A 77 -2.67 -10.47 2.03
N HIS A 78 -2.94 -9.47 2.87
CA HIS A 78 -1.88 -8.67 3.48
C HIS A 78 -0.98 -9.51 4.38
N THR A 79 -1.56 -10.44 5.14
CA THR A 79 -0.79 -11.36 6.00
C THR A 79 0.09 -12.27 5.15
N ALA A 80 -0.45 -12.83 4.07
CA ALA A 80 0.33 -13.66 3.13
C ALA A 80 1.49 -12.87 2.51
N VAL A 81 1.27 -11.61 2.12
CA VAL A 81 2.33 -10.72 1.60
C VAL A 81 3.40 -10.46 2.65
N VAL A 82 3.02 -10.13 3.89
CA VAL A 82 3.98 -9.87 4.99
C VAL A 82 4.81 -11.12 5.32
N ILE A 83 4.17 -12.28 5.41
CA ILE A 83 4.87 -13.56 5.65
C ILE A 83 5.83 -13.86 4.50
N SER A 84 5.38 -13.71 3.25
CA SER A 84 6.21 -13.94 2.07
C SER A 84 7.39 -12.99 2.01
N ALA A 85 7.18 -11.70 2.31
CA ALA A 85 8.24 -10.70 2.36
C ALA A 85 9.30 -11.05 3.42
N ASN A 86 8.87 -11.48 4.61
CA ASN A 86 9.78 -11.91 5.67
C ASN A 86 10.57 -13.18 5.29
N ALA A 87 9.94 -14.13 4.60
CA ALA A 87 10.61 -15.36 4.15
C ALA A 87 11.73 -15.08 3.13
N ILE A 88 11.54 -14.11 2.23
CA ILE A 88 12.49 -13.79 1.16
C ILE A 88 13.57 -12.80 1.64
N ARG A 89 13.30 -12.01 2.68
CA ARG A 89 14.19 -10.98 3.25
C ARG A 89 15.64 -11.45 3.50
N PRO A 90 15.94 -12.56 4.19
CA PRO A 90 17.33 -12.97 4.45
C PRO A 90 18.08 -13.39 3.17
N SER A 91 17.37 -13.85 2.14
CA SER A 91 17.97 -14.19 0.84
C SER A 91 18.24 -12.94 -0.02
N ILE A 92 17.36 -11.94 0.07
CA ILE A 92 17.57 -10.62 -0.56
C ILE A 92 18.72 -9.89 0.10
N GLU A 93 18.78 -9.82 1.44
CA GLU A 93 19.85 -9.08 2.15
C GLU A 93 21.25 -9.66 1.88
N LYS A 94 21.37 -10.97 1.61
CA LYS A 94 22.64 -11.61 1.23
C LYS A 94 23.12 -11.31 -0.20
N ARG A 95 22.23 -10.90 -1.12
CA ARG A 95 22.51 -10.86 -2.57
C ARG A 95 22.06 -9.60 -3.30
N ALA A 96 21.22 -8.76 -2.69
CA ALA A 96 20.57 -7.66 -3.36
C ALA A 96 21.34 -6.36 -3.20
N ASN A 97 21.69 -5.78 -4.34
CA ASN A 97 22.02 -4.36 -4.41
C ASN A 97 20.71 -3.58 -4.25
N THR A 98 20.36 -3.17 -3.03
CA THR A 98 19.07 -2.52 -2.66
C THR A 98 18.74 -1.33 -3.57
N MET A 99 19.75 -0.68 -4.15
CA MET A 99 19.60 0.37 -5.16
C MET A 99 19.01 -0.13 -6.50
N LEU A 100 19.37 -1.33 -6.95
CA LEU A 100 18.84 -1.91 -8.19
C LEU A 100 17.35 -2.21 -8.05
N ILE A 101 16.92 -2.79 -6.93
CA ILE A 101 15.51 -3.08 -6.65
C ILE A 101 14.69 -1.79 -6.63
N ARG A 102 15.19 -0.76 -5.92
CA ARG A 102 14.55 0.58 -5.92
C ARG A 102 14.44 1.14 -7.33
N ARG A 103 15.51 1.07 -8.12
CA ARG A 103 15.54 1.60 -9.49
C ARG A 103 14.58 0.87 -10.42
N ILE A 104 14.49 -0.46 -10.32
CA ILE A 104 13.53 -1.27 -11.08
C ILE A 104 12.10 -0.87 -10.71
N MET A 105 11.77 -0.75 -9.42
CA MET A 105 10.43 -0.33 -8.97
C MET A 105 10.08 1.07 -9.48
N SER A 106 11.01 2.03 -9.40
CA SER A 106 10.80 3.38 -9.93
C SER A 106 10.61 3.41 -11.45
N VAL A 107 11.42 2.65 -12.20
CA VAL A 107 11.28 2.53 -13.67
C VAL A 107 9.96 1.87 -14.02
N LEU A 108 9.57 0.80 -13.33
CA LEU A 108 8.30 0.11 -13.53
C LEU A 108 7.12 1.07 -13.32
N LEU A 109 7.12 1.83 -12.22
CA LEU A 109 6.10 2.83 -11.94
C LEU A 109 6.05 3.93 -13.01
N ALA A 110 7.22 4.42 -13.47
CA ALA A 110 7.27 5.42 -14.53
C ALA A 110 6.71 4.87 -15.85
N VAL A 111 7.04 3.63 -16.22
CA VAL A 111 6.50 2.96 -17.41
C VAL A 111 4.98 2.80 -17.30
N ILE A 112 4.47 2.35 -16.15
CA ILE A 112 3.02 2.21 -15.92
C ILE A 112 2.31 3.58 -16.02
N ALA A 113 2.88 4.63 -15.43
CA ALA A 113 2.32 5.97 -15.47
C ALA A 113 2.28 6.53 -16.91
N ILE A 114 3.37 6.36 -17.66
CA ILE A 114 3.47 6.76 -19.07
C ILE A 114 2.43 5.99 -19.90
N TRP A 115 2.36 4.67 -19.72
CA TRP A 115 1.38 3.83 -20.41
C TRP A 115 -0.04 4.30 -20.11
N LEU A 116 -0.43 4.42 -18.83
CA LEU A 116 -1.75 4.91 -18.41
C LEU A 116 -2.10 6.27 -19.02
N PHE A 117 -1.15 7.19 -19.08
CA PHE A 117 -1.34 8.49 -19.70
C PHE A 117 -1.63 8.39 -21.20
N TYR A 118 -0.89 7.52 -21.90
CA TYR A 118 -1.12 7.27 -23.32
C TYR A 118 -2.44 6.53 -23.60
N THR A 119 -2.84 5.55 -22.78
CA THR A 119 -4.14 4.85 -22.97
C THR A 119 -5.31 5.78 -22.65
N THR A 120 -5.24 6.54 -21.55
CA THR A 120 -6.29 7.50 -21.18
C THR A 120 -6.52 8.51 -22.30
N ARG A 121 -5.45 8.98 -22.96
CA ARG A 121 -5.58 9.92 -24.08
C ARG A 121 -6.15 9.32 -25.36
N ARG A 122 -6.02 8.01 -25.59
CA ARG A 122 -6.56 7.34 -26.79
C ARG A 122 -8.05 6.98 -26.67
N THR A 123 -8.58 6.84 -25.47
CA THR A 123 -9.98 6.42 -25.26
C THR A 123 -10.98 7.59 -25.33
N TYR A 124 -10.50 8.84 -25.39
CA TYR A 124 -11.33 10.06 -25.51
C TYR A 124 -11.19 10.78 -26.88
N SER A 125 -10.64 10.12 -27.90
CA SER A 125 -10.67 10.59 -29.31
C SER A 125 -11.48 9.64 -30.16
#